data_AF-A0A6A5VKE2-F1
#
_entry.id   AF-A0A6A5VKE2-F1
#
_cell.length_a   1.000
_cell.length_b   1.000
_cell.length_c   1.000
_cell.angle_alpha   90.00
_cell.angle_beta   90.00
_cell.angle_gamma   90.00
#
_symmetry.space_group_name_H-M   'P 1'
#
loop_
_entity.id
_entity.type
_entity.pdbx_description
1 polymer ?
#
loop_
_entity_poly.entity_id
_entity_poly.type
_entity_poly.pdbx_seq_one_letter_code
_entity_poly.pdbx_strand_id
1 'polypeptide(L)'
;MGGHAFRNLNCPRIPPDIYFKVRDQTTSALRKLLTHVVIPTEMPAKPSYGDVEFLVSAFLPTSPASATVLDYPLMISIIKDLLHTPHGKRGYLNPDVMYFAVPVPGLDSEVDTWIQIDVKVCDAEDEQGFAWHQFQPNYASRLKMIGSLMKPLGLTISPSGLHVRVEEMEGINFAGSMVFVSREAGDVLRVLGLDRRFLHGGFGEVEEEVYQYFASTWIFNPAHYAARLEEEKYQKHIEDRAAPWVYFLTEWVPAQFTQYPGYRIYDDETSLEEWRERTRAAVKEKVFTMFPGITQTFYTKRAAHLREVEEGRLRQVLMEAIPEGLEGWSEDIARPRVVVQEPGQGLVTPPLNPTRGDAPTWVNYVGMWRKRFEKEEERRGREEREAAKLEREKAEVEAKRERILARLKVLNGVGRE
;
A
#
# COMPACT_ATOMS: atom_id res chain seq x y z
N MET A 1 -11.92 -5.77 14.12
CA MET A 1 -12.82 -6.78 14.70
C MET A 1 -12.95 -7.88 13.66
N GLY A 2 -12.27 -9.01 13.88
CA GLY A 2 -12.37 -10.23 13.07
C GLY A 2 -13.56 -11.10 13.51
N GLY A 3 -13.82 -12.21 12.82
CA GLY A 3 -14.92 -13.13 13.17
C GLY A 3 -16.28 -12.87 12.47
N HIS A 4 -16.31 -12.09 11.39
CA HIS A 4 -17.54 -11.72 10.68
C HIS A 4 -17.70 -12.34 9.29
N ALA A 5 -16.87 -13.33 8.94
CA ALA A 5 -16.97 -13.99 7.63
C ALA A 5 -18.29 -14.75 7.48
N PHE A 6 -18.84 -15.31 8.55
CA PHE A 6 -20.07 -16.09 8.54
C PHE A 6 -21.22 -15.34 9.24
N ARG A 7 -22.03 -14.61 8.47
CA ARG A 7 -23.16 -13.82 9.02
C ARG A 7 -24.28 -14.65 9.64
N ASN A 8 -24.40 -15.91 9.25
CA ASN A 8 -25.49 -16.81 9.66
C ASN A 8 -25.04 -17.86 10.68
N LEU A 9 -23.78 -17.81 11.14
CA LEU A 9 -23.26 -18.72 12.16
C LEU A 9 -22.98 -17.93 13.43
N ASN A 10 -23.19 -18.57 14.57
CA ASN A 10 -22.81 -18.01 15.86
C ASN A 10 -21.30 -18.17 16.08
N CYS A 11 -20.54 -17.11 15.79
CA CYS A 11 -19.09 -17.03 16.02
C CYS A 11 -18.77 -16.00 17.12
N PRO A 12 -18.91 -16.34 18.41
CA PRO A 12 -18.65 -15.42 19.51
C PRO A 12 -17.15 -15.13 19.66
N ARG A 13 -16.82 -14.15 20.52
CA ARG A 13 -15.43 -13.89 20.92
C ARG A 13 -14.83 -15.12 21.59
N ILE A 14 -13.59 -15.44 21.21
CA ILE A 14 -12.87 -16.65 21.63
C ILE A 14 -12.02 -16.33 22.86
N PRO A 15 -12.19 -17.04 23.99
CA PRO A 15 -11.28 -16.93 25.15
C PRO A 15 -9.85 -17.39 24.80
N PRO A 16 -8.80 -16.88 25.49
CA PRO A 16 -7.40 -17.17 25.14
C PRO A 16 -7.04 -18.66 25.15
N ASP A 17 -7.49 -19.42 26.14
CA ASP A 17 -7.24 -20.86 26.27
C ASP A 17 -7.82 -21.65 25.08
N ILE A 18 -9.05 -21.33 24.68
CA ILE A 18 -9.70 -21.92 23.51
C ILE A 18 -9.01 -21.49 22.22
N TYR A 19 -8.64 -20.21 22.10
CA TYR A 19 -7.91 -19.68 20.95
C TYR A 19 -6.60 -20.44 20.72
N PHE A 20 -5.77 -20.61 21.76
CA PHE A 20 -4.50 -21.32 21.64
C PHE A 20 -4.70 -22.80 21.28
N LYS A 21 -5.72 -23.45 21.86
CA LYS A 21 -6.06 -24.83 21.52
C LYS A 21 -6.45 -24.99 20.05
N VAL A 22 -7.36 -24.16 19.54
CA VAL A 22 -7.77 -24.19 18.12
C VAL A 22 -6.59 -23.85 17.21
N ARG A 23 -5.83 -22.80 17.55
CA ARG A 23 -4.63 -22.41 16.81
C ARG A 23 -3.68 -23.59 16.62
N ASP A 24 -3.36 -24.31 17.68
CA ASP A 24 -2.38 -25.41 17.64
C ASP A 24 -2.93 -26.62 16.86
N GLN A 25 -4.21 -26.94 17.03
CA GLN A 25 -4.91 -27.99 16.27
C GLN A 25 -4.94 -27.68 14.77
N THR A 26 -5.39 -26.47 14.41
CA THR A 26 -5.45 -26.02 13.02
C THR A 26 -4.06 -25.90 12.40
N THR A 27 -3.05 -25.44 13.14
CA THR A 27 -1.64 -25.43 12.67
C THR A 27 -1.20 -26.84 12.27
N SER A 28 -1.44 -27.81 13.15
CA SER A 28 -1.07 -29.21 12.94
C SER A 28 -1.80 -29.83 11.75
N ALA A 29 -3.07 -29.45 11.54
CA ALA A 29 -3.83 -29.83 10.36
C ALA A 29 -3.22 -29.22 9.09
N LEU A 30 -3.13 -27.89 8.99
CA LEU A 30 -2.68 -27.19 7.79
C LEU A 30 -1.28 -27.61 7.33
N ARG A 31 -0.36 -27.92 8.26
CA ARG A 31 1.00 -28.41 7.94
C ARG A 31 1.05 -29.75 7.22
N LYS A 32 -0.05 -30.52 7.21
CA LYS A 32 -0.16 -31.75 6.41
C LYS A 32 -0.36 -31.45 4.91
N LEU A 33 -0.82 -30.25 4.58
CA LEU A 33 -1.20 -29.85 3.22
C LEU A 33 -0.35 -28.71 2.66
N LEU A 34 0.32 -27.95 3.52
CA LEU A 34 1.02 -26.70 3.19
C LEU A 34 2.42 -26.72 3.80
N THR A 35 3.44 -26.41 3.00
CA THR A 35 4.83 -26.35 3.48
C THR A 35 5.03 -25.21 4.48
N HIS A 36 4.45 -24.03 4.19
CA HIS A 36 4.56 -22.87 5.05
C HIS A 36 3.21 -22.60 5.70
N VAL A 37 3.20 -22.61 7.04
CA VAL A 37 2.04 -22.28 7.86
C VAL A 37 2.54 -21.42 9.00
N VAL A 38 2.13 -20.15 8.97
CA VAL A 38 2.54 -19.14 9.95
C VAL A 38 1.30 -18.46 10.50
N ILE A 39 1.34 -18.15 11.78
CA ILE A 39 0.36 -17.30 12.45
C ILE A 39 1.05 -15.95 12.67
N PRO A 40 0.53 -14.86 12.10
CA PRO A 40 1.04 -13.52 12.42
C PRO A 40 1.04 -13.28 13.93
N THR A 41 2.04 -12.55 14.43
CA THR A 41 2.10 -12.29 15.88
C THR A 41 0.90 -11.44 16.29
N GLU A 42 0.19 -11.83 17.35
CA GLU A 42 -0.95 -11.09 17.88
C GLU A 42 -0.50 -9.99 18.86
N MET A 43 -1.43 -9.10 19.25
CA MET A 43 -1.19 -8.18 20.35
C MET A 43 -1.09 -8.95 21.69
N PRO A 44 -0.17 -8.56 22.59
CA PRO A 44 -0.08 -9.13 23.93
C PRO A 44 -1.34 -8.82 24.78
N ALA A 45 -1.63 -9.67 25.76
CA ALA A 45 -2.76 -9.58 26.72
C ALA A 45 -4.15 -9.31 26.13
N LYS A 46 -4.40 -9.68 24.88
CA LYS A 46 -5.74 -9.59 24.30
C LYS A 46 -6.72 -10.46 25.12
N PRO A 47 -7.82 -9.90 25.67
CA PRO A 47 -8.72 -10.63 26.54
C PRO A 47 -9.62 -11.62 25.78
N SER A 48 -9.77 -11.44 24.46
CA SER A 48 -10.47 -12.37 23.57
C SER A 48 -10.11 -12.16 22.10
N TYR A 49 -10.37 -13.16 21.26
CA TYR A 49 -10.06 -13.17 19.82
C TYR A 49 -11.35 -13.25 18.99
N GLY A 50 -11.30 -12.83 17.73
CA GLY A 50 -12.48 -12.91 16.83
C GLY A 50 -12.45 -14.12 15.92
N ASP A 51 -11.24 -14.49 15.54
CA ASP A 51 -10.87 -15.49 14.56
C ASP A 51 -9.45 -15.96 14.86
N VAL A 52 -9.03 -17.04 14.18
CA VAL A 52 -7.64 -17.50 14.13
C VAL A 52 -7.11 -17.28 12.72
N GLU A 53 -6.17 -16.35 12.56
CA GLU A 53 -5.59 -15.99 11.26
C GLU A 53 -4.32 -16.80 10.95
N PHE A 54 -4.24 -17.31 9.72
CA PHE A 54 -3.11 -18.05 9.18
C PHE A 54 -2.65 -17.42 7.87
N LEU A 55 -1.33 -17.32 7.71
CA LEU A 55 -0.67 -17.11 6.43
C LEU A 55 -0.06 -18.43 5.96
N VAL A 56 -0.41 -18.87 4.76
CA VAL A 56 0.02 -20.17 4.23
C VAL A 56 0.53 -20.08 2.81
N SER A 57 1.44 -20.98 2.42
CA SER A 57 1.89 -21.12 1.03
C SER A 57 2.36 -22.55 0.71
N ALA A 58 2.63 -22.80 -0.57
CA ALA A 58 3.09 -24.08 -1.11
C ALA A 58 2.17 -25.26 -0.77
N PHE A 59 1.00 -25.29 -1.43
CA PHE A 59 0.01 -26.35 -1.27
C PHE A 59 0.47 -27.66 -1.96
N LEU A 60 0.66 -28.71 -1.16
CA LEU A 60 1.24 -29.99 -1.56
C LEU A 60 0.36 -30.86 -2.47
N PRO A 61 -0.99 -30.90 -2.33
CA PRO A 61 -1.85 -31.76 -3.16
C PRO A 61 -2.02 -31.36 -4.63
N THR A 62 -1.08 -30.61 -5.23
CA THR A 62 -1.14 -30.27 -6.65
C THR A 62 -0.86 -31.50 -7.52
N SER A 63 -1.81 -31.84 -8.41
CA SER A 63 -1.54 -32.77 -9.51
C SER A 63 -0.38 -32.20 -10.36
N PRO A 64 0.61 -33.01 -10.77
CA PRO A 64 1.83 -32.53 -11.42
C PRO A 64 1.64 -31.84 -12.79
N ALA A 65 0.40 -31.63 -13.25
CA ALA A 65 0.08 -31.13 -14.58
C ALA A 65 -0.36 -29.65 -14.65
N SER A 66 -0.50 -28.91 -13.54
CA SER A 66 -0.85 -27.47 -13.62
C SER A 66 -0.39 -26.69 -12.40
N ALA A 67 0.91 -26.40 -12.32
CA ALA A 67 1.53 -25.67 -11.21
C ALA A 67 1.42 -24.13 -11.31
N THR A 68 0.46 -23.59 -12.06
CA THR A 68 0.33 -22.13 -12.28
C THR A 68 -0.94 -21.52 -11.72
N VAL A 69 -1.92 -22.31 -11.29
CA VAL A 69 -3.19 -21.80 -10.75
C VAL A 69 -3.58 -22.56 -9.49
N LEU A 70 -3.77 -21.83 -8.39
CA LEU A 70 -4.30 -22.38 -7.14
C LEU A 70 -5.75 -22.84 -7.30
N ASP A 71 -6.01 -24.12 -7.06
CA ASP A 71 -7.36 -24.71 -7.05
C ASP A 71 -8.05 -24.50 -5.68
N TYR A 72 -8.61 -23.31 -5.49
CA TYR A 72 -9.32 -22.94 -4.26
C TYR A 72 -10.47 -23.90 -3.92
N PRO A 73 -11.35 -24.31 -4.86
CA PRO A 73 -12.38 -25.32 -4.57
C PRO A 73 -11.82 -26.61 -3.97
N LEU A 74 -10.74 -27.15 -4.55
CA LEU A 74 -10.08 -28.35 -4.02
C LEU A 74 -9.47 -28.11 -2.64
N MET A 75 -8.73 -27.00 -2.48
CA MET A 75 -8.14 -26.62 -1.19
C MET A 75 -9.20 -26.51 -0.10
N ILE A 76 -10.32 -25.85 -0.37
CA ILE A 76 -11.43 -25.70 0.57
C ILE A 76 -12.02 -27.06 0.92
N SER A 77 -12.23 -27.95 -0.06
CA SER A 77 -12.77 -29.29 0.19
C SER A 77 -11.87 -30.09 1.12
N ILE A 78 -10.57 -30.17 0.81
CA ILE A 78 -9.61 -30.95 1.60
C ILE A 78 -9.45 -30.36 3.01
N ILE A 79 -9.37 -29.03 3.14
CA ILE A 79 -9.24 -28.37 4.44
C ILE A 79 -10.50 -28.56 5.29
N LYS A 80 -11.70 -28.53 4.69
CA LYS A 80 -12.96 -28.83 5.40
C LYS A 80 -12.94 -30.24 6.00
N ASP A 81 -12.56 -31.23 5.19
CA ASP A 81 -12.46 -32.62 5.64
C ASP A 81 -11.46 -32.77 6.78
N LEU A 82 -10.32 -32.09 6.66
CA LEU A 82 -9.23 -32.14 7.65
C LEU A 82 -9.57 -31.43 8.97
N LEU A 83 -10.32 -30.34 8.90
CA LEU A 83 -10.79 -29.59 10.07
C LEU A 83 -12.14 -30.09 10.61
N HIS A 84 -12.68 -31.17 10.01
CA HIS A 84 -13.97 -31.76 10.37
C HIS A 84 -15.11 -30.73 10.42
N THR A 85 -15.18 -29.87 9.40
CA THR A 85 -16.19 -28.82 9.33
C THR A 85 -17.01 -28.85 8.03
N PRO A 86 -18.34 -28.67 8.09
CA PRO A 86 -19.15 -28.46 6.91
C PRO A 86 -19.01 -27.04 6.33
N HIS A 87 -18.37 -26.11 7.06
CA HIS A 87 -18.30 -24.68 6.72
C HIS A 87 -16.93 -24.28 6.20
N GLY A 88 -16.87 -23.96 4.92
CA GLY A 88 -15.67 -23.43 4.27
C GLY A 88 -16.05 -22.66 3.01
N LYS A 89 -15.41 -21.51 2.77
CA LYS A 89 -15.64 -20.70 1.57
C LYS A 89 -14.45 -19.81 1.23
N ARG A 90 -14.36 -19.41 -0.03
CA ARG A 90 -13.43 -18.36 -0.48
C ARG A 90 -13.99 -16.98 -0.15
N GLY A 91 -13.12 -16.04 0.18
CA GLY A 91 -13.50 -14.64 0.33
C GLY A 91 -13.93 -14.00 -0.98
N TYR A 92 -14.99 -13.20 -0.92
CA TYR A 92 -15.46 -12.44 -2.07
C TYR A 92 -14.64 -11.16 -2.29
N LEU A 93 -14.41 -10.40 -1.22
CA LEU A 93 -13.62 -9.16 -1.26
C LEU A 93 -12.10 -9.42 -1.16
N ASN A 94 -11.73 -10.51 -0.50
CA ASN A 94 -10.35 -10.95 -0.32
C ASN A 94 -10.22 -12.36 -0.93
N PRO A 95 -10.03 -12.48 -2.25
CA PRO A 95 -10.01 -13.77 -2.94
C PRO A 95 -8.78 -14.61 -2.60
N ASP A 96 -7.78 -14.03 -1.95
CA ASP A 96 -6.62 -14.72 -1.39
C ASP A 96 -6.90 -15.35 -0.01
N VAL A 97 -8.08 -15.13 0.58
CA VAL A 97 -8.45 -15.66 1.89
C VAL A 97 -9.53 -16.74 1.77
N MET A 98 -9.34 -17.85 2.47
CA MET A 98 -10.35 -18.87 2.72
C MET A 98 -10.83 -18.75 4.16
N TYR A 99 -12.14 -18.85 4.37
CA TYR A 99 -12.75 -18.79 5.69
C TYR A 99 -13.35 -20.15 6.03
N PHE A 100 -13.12 -20.60 7.26
CA PHE A 100 -13.70 -21.83 7.83
C PHE A 100 -14.35 -21.51 9.17
N ALA A 101 -15.35 -22.31 9.55
CA ALA A 101 -15.96 -22.23 10.88
C ALA A 101 -15.86 -23.60 11.52
N VAL A 102 -15.07 -23.76 12.58
CA VAL A 102 -14.82 -25.06 13.23
C VAL A 102 -15.58 -25.17 14.55
N PRO A 103 -15.97 -26.36 14.99
CA PRO A 103 -16.64 -26.53 16.28
C PRO A 103 -15.71 -26.14 17.43
N VAL A 104 -16.28 -25.64 18.53
CA VAL A 104 -15.52 -25.30 19.75
C VAL A 104 -14.96 -26.59 20.38
N PRO A 105 -13.64 -26.71 20.60
CA PRO A 105 -13.06 -27.95 21.12
C PRO A 105 -13.54 -28.31 22.53
N GLY A 106 -14.25 -29.43 22.66
CA GLY A 106 -14.75 -29.93 23.95
C GLY A 106 -16.15 -29.42 24.32
N LEU A 107 -16.82 -28.71 23.41
CA LEU A 107 -18.26 -28.50 23.47
C LEU A 107 -18.97 -29.62 22.69
N ASP A 108 -20.13 -30.04 23.18
CA ASP A 108 -20.97 -31.00 22.47
C ASP A 108 -21.38 -30.46 21.11
N SER A 109 -21.44 -31.35 20.11
CA SER A 109 -21.80 -31.02 18.72
C SER A 109 -23.23 -30.47 18.56
N GLU A 110 -24.04 -30.51 19.61
CA GLU A 110 -25.40 -29.92 19.64
C GLU A 110 -25.38 -28.41 19.88
N VAL A 111 -24.27 -27.86 20.37
CA VAL A 111 -24.13 -26.42 20.57
C VAL A 111 -23.71 -25.78 19.25
N ASP A 112 -24.63 -25.03 18.64
CA ASP A 112 -24.40 -24.25 17.42
C ASP A 112 -23.50 -23.04 17.72
N THR A 113 -22.22 -23.29 17.99
CA THR A 113 -21.19 -22.28 18.27
C THR A 113 -19.92 -22.66 17.53
N TRP A 114 -19.38 -21.70 16.78
CA TRP A 114 -18.28 -21.92 15.87
C TRP A 114 -17.13 -20.96 16.13
N ILE A 115 -15.94 -21.38 15.74
CA ILE A 115 -14.73 -20.56 15.77
C ILE A 115 -14.32 -20.30 14.34
N GLN A 116 -14.21 -19.02 13.98
CA GLN A 116 -13.78 -18.64 12.64
C GLN A 116 -12.26 -18.84 12.49
N ILE A 117 -11.86 -19.44 11.37
CA ILE A 117 -10.47 -19.58 10.94
C ILE A 117 -10.32 -18.88 9.59
N ASP A 118 -9.32 -18.00 9.51
CA ASP A 118 -8.98 -17.25 8.32
C ASP A 118 -7.66 -17.81 7.77
N VAL A 119 -7.69 -18.38 6.59
CA VAL A 119 -6.51 -18.95 5.92
C VAL A 119 -6.19 -18.09 4.70
N LYS A 120 -5.23 -17.18 4.85
CA LYS A 120 -4.72 -16.34 3.77
C LYS A 120 -3.64 -17.09 3.00
N VAL A 121 -3.90 -17.33 1.72
CA VAL A 121 -2.93 -17.94 0.81
C VAL A 121 -1.99 -16.86 0.28
N CYS A 122 -0.70 -17.07 0.50
CA CYS A 122 0.37 -16.25 -0.03
C CYS A 122 1.00 -16.99 -1.21
N ASP A 123 0.74 -16.48 -2.41
CA ASP A 123 1.34 -16.99 -3.65
C ASP A 123 2.68 -16.27 -3.92
N ALA A 124 3.52 -16.18 -2.90
CA ALA A 124 4.85 -15.60 -3.06
C ALA A 124 5.76 -16.58 -3.80
N GLU A 125 6.48 -16.08 -4.81
CA GLU A 125 7.39 -16.86 -5.64
C GLU A 125 8.60 -17.42 -4.86
N ASP A 126 8.95 -16.80 -3.73
CA ASP A 126 10.12 -17.13 -2.92
C ASP A 126 9.90 -16.92 -1.40
N GLU A 127 10.85 -17.43 -0.61
CA GLU A 127 10.84 -17.37 0.86
C GLU A 127 10.87 -15.92 1.37
N GLN A 128 11.59 -15.03 0.69
CA GLN A 128 11.68 -13.60 1.03
C GLN A 128 10.32 -12.91 0.86
N GLY A 129 9.61 -13.20 -0.24
CA GLY A 129 8.26 -12.74 -0.50
C GLY A 129 7.29 -13.22 0.58
N PHE A 130 7.39 -14.49 0.99
CA PHE A 130 6.57 -15.03 2.07
C PHE A 130 6.85 -14.31 3.41
N ALA A 131 8.12 -14.12 3.76
CA ALA A 131 8.52 -13.38 4.97
C ALA A 131 8.01 -11.93 4.98
N TRP A 132 8.00 -11.26 3.83
CA TRP A 132 7.45 -9.92 3.69
C TRP A 132 5.92 -9.88 3.89
N HIS A 133 5.20 -10.90 3.40
CA HIS A 133 3.77 -11.03 3.64
C HIS A 133 3.42 -11.38 5.09
N GLN A 134 4.32 -12.06 5.81
CA GLN A 134 4.22 -12.29 7.24
C GLN A 134 4.47 -11.02 8.06
N PHE A 135 5.42 -10.19 7.64
CA PHE A 135 5.79 -8.96 8.36
C PHE A 135 4.64 -7.95 8.47
N GLN A 136 3.86 -7.77 7.41
CA GLN A 136 2.80 -6.76 7.36
C GLN A 136 1.66 -6.96 8.38
N PRO A 137 1.12 -8.18 8.59
CA PRO A 137 0.07 -8.42 9.58
C PRO A 137 0.57 -8.51 11.03
N ASN A 138 1.89 -8.56 11.29
CA ASN A 138 2.41 -8.67 12.66
C ASN A 138 1.84 -7.61 13.60
N TYR A 139 1.59 -8.05 14.83
CA TYR A 139 0.92 -7.36 15.91
C TYR A 139 -0.46 -6.83 15.54
N ALA A 140 -1.25 -7.55 14.74
CA ALA A 140 -2.54 -7.10 14.21
C ALA A 140 -2.42 -5.85 13.30
N SER A 141 -1.51 -5.91 12.32
CA SER A 141 -1.28 -4.86 11.31
C SER A 141 -0.88 -3.49 11.88
N ARG A 142 -0.17 -3.47 13.01
CA ARG A 142 0.12 -2.23 13.76
C ARG A 142 1.20 -1.37 13.15
N LEU A 143 1.97 -1.93 12.23
CA LEU A 143 2.87 -1.17 11.37
C LEU A 143 2.15 -0.01 10.65
N LYS A 144 0.83 -0.07 10.48
CA LYS A 144 0.01 1.06 9.99
C LYS A 144 0.22 2.34 10.81
N MET A 145 0.52 2.26 12.12
CA MET A 145 0.70 3.40 13.02
C MET A 145 1.88 4.24 12.61
N ILE A 146 3.01 3.57 12.43
CA ILE A 146 4.21 4.17 11.86
C ILE A 146 3.99 4.47 10.38
N GLY A 147 3.27 3.62 9.64
CA GLY A 147 2.97 3.84 8.23
C GLY A 147 2.27 5.17 7.96
N SER A 148 1.45 5.68 8.89
CA SER A 148 0.88 7.03 8.81
C SER A 148 1.93 8.13 8.89
N LEU A 149 2.92 7.99 9.77
CA LEU A 149 4.06 8.92 9.90
C LEU A 149 5.02 8.83 8.70
N MET A 150 5.30 7.63 8.23
CA MET A 150 6.21 7.37 7.11
C MET A 150 5.74 8.03 5.81
N LYS A 151 4.42 8.06 5.59
CA LYS A 151 3.82 8.59 4.36
C LYS A 151 4.25 10.03 4.07
N PRO A 152 3.97 11.05 4.88
CA PRO A 152 4.43 12.42 4.58
C PRO A 152 5.96 12.54 4.45
N LEU A 153 6.72 11.62 5.06
CA LEU A 153 8.19 11.59 5.03
C LEU A 153 8.78 10.87 3.81
N GLY A 154 7.97 10.59 2.79
CA GLY A 154 8.45 10.03 1.52
C GLY A 154 8.70 8.52 1.54
N LEU A 155 8.25 7.80 2.57
CA LEU A 155 8.36 6.34 2.64
C LEU A 155 6.99 5.65 2.47
N THR A 156 7.00 4.53 1.75
CA THR A 156 5.82 3.67 1.58
C THR A 156 6.17 2.21 1.80
N ILE A 157 5.38 1.52 2.60
CA ILE A 157 5.36 0.05 2.68
C ILE A 157 4.20 -0.43 1.82
N SER A 158 4.48 -1.28 0.86
CA SER A 158 3.50 -1.89 -0.04
C SER A 158 3.66 -3.42 -0.06
N PRO A 159 2.75 -4.16 -0.70
CA PRO A 159 2.90 -5.59 -0.88
C PRO A 159 4.21 -6.00 -1.57
N SER A 160 4.82 -5.11 -2.39
CA SER A 160 6.05 -5.41 -3.10
C SER A 160 7.32 -5.10 -2.29
N GLY A 161 7.26 -4.25 -1.25
CA GLY A 161 8.43 -3.86 -0.45
C GLY A 161 8.33 -2.48 0.20
N LEU A 162 9.43 -2.06 0.82
CA LEU A 162 9.70 -0.68 1.23
C LEU A 162 10.09 0.14 0.00
N HIS A 163 9.56 1.36 -0.09
CA HIS A 163 9.83 2.30 -1.17
C HIS A 163 10.14 3.69 -0.61
N VAL A 164 11.04 4.40 -1.29
CA VAL A 164 11.24 5.84 -1.15
C VAL A 164 10.56 6.53 -2.34
N ARG A 165 9.93 7.69 -2.11
CA ARG A 165 9.14 8.39 -3.13
C ARG A 165 9.81 9.66 -3.62
N VAL A 166 9.78 9.85 -4.94
CA VAL A 166 10.13 11.11 -5.59
C VAL A 166 9.00 12.11 -5.32
N GLU A 167 9.30 13.11 -4.50
CA GLU A 167 8.32 14.06 -3.97
C GLU A 167 7.61 14.85 -5.07
N GLU A 168 8.35 15.30 -6.08
CA GLU A 168 7.81 16.07 -7.19
C GLU A 168 6.77 15.27 -8.00
N MET A 169 6.83 13.94 -7.93
CA MET A 169 5.93 13.05 -8.67
C MET A 169 4.71 12.62 -7.86
N GLU A 170 4.77 12.60 -6.52
CA GLU A 170 3.81 11.82 -5.73
C GLU A 170 2.39 12.39 -5.72
N GLY A 171 2.24 13.71 -5.94
CA GLY A 171 0.94 14.38 -6.11
C GLY A 171 0.27 14.14 -7.46
N ILE A 172 1.04 13.78 -8.50
CA ILE A 172 0.54 13.59 -9.88
C ILE A 172 0.43 12.09 -10.20
N ASN A 173 1.48 11.34 -9.90
CA ASN A 173 1.59 9.91 -10.15
C ASN A 173 2.19 9.21 -8.93
N PHE A 174 1.33 8.89 -7.96
CA PHE A 174 1.74 8.22 -6.73
C PHE A 174 2.50 6.91 -7.01
N ALA A 175 1.96 6.04 -7.87
CA ALA A 175 2.60 4.76 -8.18
C ALA A 175 3.96 4.97 -8.87
N GLY A 176 4.02 5.89 -9.83
CA GLY A 176 5.23 6.26 -10.55
C GLY A 176 6.30 6.89 -9.65
N SER A 177 5.92 7.58 -8.58
CA SER A 177 6.87 8.19 -7.63
C SER A 177 7.69 7.18 -6.83
N MET A 178 7.20 5.95 -6.68
CA MET A 178 7.84 4.95 -5.82
C MET A 178 9.11 4.38 -6.45
N VAL A 179 10.19 4.34 -5.66
CA VAL A 179 11.45 3.67 -5.99
C VAL A 179 11.65 2.56 -4.96
N PHE A 180 11.76 1.32 -5.43
CA PHE A 180 11.92 0.16 -4.57
C PHE A 180 13.22 0.26 -3.77
N VAL A 181 13.12 -0.03 -2.47
CA VAL A 181 14.24 0.00 -1.52
C VAL A 181 14.66 -1.40 -1.11
N SER A 182 13.74 -2.13 -0.49
CA SER A 182 14.03 -3.45 0.05
C SER A 182 12.73 -4.22 0.27
N ARG A 183 12.84 -5.56 0.25
CA ARG A 183 11.78 -6.49 0.68
C ARG A 183 12.11 -7.15 2.03
N GLU A 184 13.12 -6.65 2.73
CA GLU A 184 13.51 -7.16 4.04
C GLU A 184 12.83 -6.39 5.18
N ALA A 185 12.10 -7.11 6.03
CA ALA A 185 11.42 -6.51 7.18
C ALA A 185 12.41 -5.82 8.15
N GLY A 186 13.61 -6.39 8.29
CA GLY A 186 14.68 -5.80 9.10
C GLY A 186 15.15 -4.44 8.57
N ASP A 187 15.04 -4.18 7.27
CA ASP A 187 15.48 -2.93 6.66
C ASP A 187 14.53 -1.79 7.00
N VAL A 188 13.23 -2.08 7.03
CA VAL A 188 12.21 -1.15 7.51
C VAL A 188 12.54 -0.70 8.93
N LEU A 189 12.83 -1.65 9.82
CA LEU A 189 13.16 -1.36 11.22
C LEU A 189 14.46 -0.55 11.34
N ARG A 190 15.51 -0.92 10.60
CA ARG A 190 16.78 -0.18 10.57
C ARG A 190 16.62 1.27 10.09
N VAL A 191 15.83 1.50 9.04
CA VAL A 191 15.53 2.86 8.54
C VAL A 191 14.81 3.66 9.62
N LEU A 192 13.88 3.04 10.35
CA LEU A 192 13.12 3.67 11.43
C LEU A 192 13.89 3.77 12.76
N GLY A 193 15.11 3.25 12.85
CA GLY A 193 15.86 3.19 14.11
C GLY A 193 15.24 2.27 15.16
N LEU A 194 14.42 1.32 14.73
CA LEU A 194 13.80 0.32 15.58
C LEU A 194 14.63 -0.97 15.57
N ASP A 195 14.63 -1.68 16.70
CA ASP A 195 15.33 -2.97 16.82
C ASP A 195 14.52 -4.13 16.22
N ARG A 196 14.95 -5.38 16.43
CA ARG A 196 14.32 -6.57 15.82
C ARG A 196 13.23 -7.21 16.69
N ARG A 197 12.83 -6.60 17.82
CA ARG A 197 11.75 -7.12 18.69
C ARG A 197 10.43 -7.29 17.94
N PHE A 198 10.15 -6.38 17.00
CA PHE A 198 8.98 -6.46 16.12
C PHE A 198 8.98 -7.69 15.17
N LEU A 199 10.14 -8.33 14.96
CA LEU A 199 10.24 -9.54 14.14
C LEU A 199 10.30 -10.82 14.99
N HIS A 200 11.11 -10.80 16.05
CA HIS A 200 11.53 -12.02 16.75
C HIS A 200 11.37 -11.98 18.28
N GLY A 201 11.29 -10.78 18.87
CA GLY A 201 11.51 -10.61 20.31
C GLY A 201 10.26 -10.77 21.16
N GLY A 202 9.07 -10.64 20.56
CA GLY A 202 7.84 -10.45 21.32
C GLY A 202 7.85 -9.10 22.05
N PHE A 203 6.66 -8.55 22.28
CA PHE A 203 6.46 -7.60 23.37
C PHE A 203 5.97 -8.39 24.59
N GLY A 204 6.17 -7.85 25.79
CA GLY A 204 5.82 -8.49 27.05
C GLY A 204 4.32 -8.66 27.24
N GLU A 205 3.84 -8.51 28.47
CA GLU A 205 2.42 -8.79 28.77
C GLU A 205 1.48 -7.65 28.38
N VAL A 206 1.97 -6.42 28.11
CA VAL A 206 1.08 -5.25 27.97
C VAL A 206 1.07 -4.68 26.55
N GLU A 207 -0.11 -4.36 26.02
CA GLU A 207 -0.26 -3.76 24.68
C GLU A 207 0.54 -2.46 24.49
N GLU A 208 0.68 -1.68 25.57
CA GLU A 208 1.35 -0.38 25.53
C GLU A 208 2.83 -0.45 25.20
N GLU A 209 3.49 -1.59 25.44
CA GLU A 209 4.89 -1.79 25.03
C GLU A 209 5.07 -1.63 23.52
N VAL A 210 4.08 -2.05 22.73
CA VAL A 210 4.06 -1.88 21.28
C VAL A 210 3.98 -0.39 20.92
N TYR A 211 3.19 0.39 21.67
CA TYR A 211 3.04 1.83 21.45
C TYR A 211 4.32 2.58 21.83
N GLN A 212 4.92 2.26 22.97
CA GLN A 212 6.21 2.81 23.38
C GLN A 212 7.30 2.50 22.36
N TYR A 213 7.33 1.25 21.87
CA TYR A 213 8.25 0.85 20.82
C TYR A 213 8.07 1.67 19.55
N PHE A 214 6.85 1.89 19.07
CA PHE A 214 6.64 2.76 17.92
C PHE A 214 6.96 4.22 18.20
N ALA A 215 6.68 4.73 19.40
CA ALA A 215 7.06 6.08 19.78
C ALA A 215 8.58 6.28 19.89
N SER A 216 9.36 5.20 20.03
CA SER A 216 10.81 5.26 20.10
C SER A 216 11.51 5.45 18.74
N THR A 217 10.77 5.41 17.63
CA THR A 217 11.36 5.72 16.31
C THR A 217 11.82 7.17 16.25
N TRP A 218 12.97 7.42 15.61
CA TRP A 218 13.51 8.77 15.47
C TRP A 218 12.65 9.69 14.58
N ILE A 219 11.71 9.13 13.79
CA ILE A 219 10.75 9.89 12.99
C ILE A 219 9.42 10.15 13.73
N PHE A 220 9.32 9.82 15.01
CA PHE A 220 8.11 10.02 15.78
C PHE A 220 7.88 11.51 16.05
N ASN A 221 6.67 11.98 15.78
CA ASN A 221 6.23 13.31 16.16
C ASN A 221 4.73 13.28 16.47
N PRO A 222 4.31 13.49 17.73
CA PRO A 222 2.90 13.34 18.08
C PRO A 222 2.04 14.51 17.58
N ALA A 223 2.62 15.65 17.19
CA ALA A 223 1.92 16.71 16.49
C ALA A 223 1.40 16.26 15.11
N HIS A 224 2.04 15.26 14.48
CA HIS A 224 1.48 14.63 13.27
C HIS A 224 0.12 14.01 13.56
N TYR A 225 -0.01 13.28 14.67
CA TYR A 225 -1.26 12.62 15.04
C TYR A 225 -2.32 13.63 15.50
N ALA A 226 -1.92 14.70 16.20
CA ALA A 226 -2.80 15.83 16.51
C ALA A 226 -3.41 16.43 15.23
N ALA A 227 -2.56 16.81 14.26
CA ALA A 227 -3.02 17.40 13.00
C ALA A 227 -3.94 16.45 12.21
N ARG A 228 -3.67 15.13 12.26
CA ARG A 228 -4.57 14.14 11.65
C ARG A 228 -5.95 14.11 12.28
N LEU A 229 -6.05 14.28 13.60
CA LEU A 229 -7.34 14.33 14.30
C LEU A 229 -8.10 15.63 13.99
N GLU A 230 -7.44 16.69 13.54
CA GLU A 230 -8.11 17.92 13.09
C GLU A 230 -8.67 17.80 11.66
N GLU A 231 -8.18 16.84 10.84
CA GLU A 231 -8.69 16.61 9.49
C GLU A 231 -10.14 16.09 9.51
N GLU A 232 -11.11 16.90 9.03
CA GLU A 232 -12.54 16.53 9.01
C GLU A 232 -12.79 15.18 8.29
N LYS A 233 -12.10 14.97 7.16
CA LYS A 233 -12.18 13.71 6.41
C LYS A 233 -11.67 12.53 7.22
N TYR A 234 -10.67 12.74 8.08
CA TYR A 234 -10.13 11.68 8.91
C TYR A 234 -11.08 11.31 10.05
N GLN A 235 -11.65 12.32 10.71
CA GLN A 235 -12.65 12.15 11.77
C GLN A 235 -13.88 11.37 11.30
N LYS A 236 -14.38 11.64 10.09
CA LYS A 236 -15.50 10.89 9.49
C LYS A 236 -15.28 9.37 9.38
N HIS A 237 -14.02 8.93 9.38
CA HIS A 237 -13.64 7.53 9.23
C HIS A 237 -12.86 6.99 10.44
N ILE A 238 -12.91 7.68 11.58
CA ILE A 238 -12.17 7.24 12.78
C ILE A 238 -12.79 5.96 13.35
N GLU A 239 -14.12 5.84 13.33
CA GLU A 239 -14.88 4.67 13.79
C GLU A 239 -14.67 3.44 12.90
N ASP A 240 -14.29 3.64 11.63
CA ASP A 240 -13.93 2.55 10.70
C ASP A 240 -12.55 1.94 11.02
N ARG A 241 -11.77 2.56 11.91
CA ARG A 241 -10.43 2.08 12.28
C ARG A 241 -10.51 1.00 13.35
N ALA A 242 -9.44 0.21 13.45
CA ALA A 242 -9.35 -0.77 14.51
C ALA A 242 -9.38 -0.06 15.88
N ALA A 243 -10.18 -0.54 16.83
CA ALA A 243 -10.29 0.09 18.16
C ALA A 243 -8.92 0.39 18.81
N PRO A 244 -7.91 -0.48 18.69
CA PRO A 244 -6.62 -0.18 19.27
C PRO A 244 -5.82 0.92 18.52
N TRP A 245 -6.12 1.16 17.24
CA TRP A 245 -5.64 2.34 16.52
C TRP A 245 -6.26 3.62 17.07
N VAL A 246 -7.57 3.59 17.31
CA VAL A 246 -8.30 4.73 17.89
C VAL A 246 -7.72 5.05 19.26
N TYR A 247 -7.63 4.06 20.15
CA TYR A 247 -7.03 4.21 21.48
C TYR A 247 -5.63 4.85 21.44
N PHE A 248 -4.75 4.36 20.55
CA PHE A 248 -3.42 4.94 20.40
C PHE A 248 -3.45 6.45 20.09
N LEU A 249 -4.34 6.88 19.21
CA LEU A 249 -4.44 8.28 18.79
C LEU A 249 -5.18 9.17 19.80
N THR A 250 -6.28 8.68 20.36
CA THR A 250 -7.20 9.51 21.15
C THR A 250 -6.93 9.47 22.64
N GLU A 251 -6.21 8.46 23.13
CA GLU A 251 -5.95 8.26 24.55
C GLU A 251 -4.45 8.14 24.83
N TRP A 252 -3.75 7.17 24.22
CA TRP A 252 -2.36 6.88 24.58
C TRP A 252 -1.42 8.02 24.20
N VAL A 253 -1.38 8.47 22.94
CA VAL A 253 -0.52 9.59 22.52
C VAL A 253 -0.84 10.85 23.35
N PRO A 254 -2.11 11.27 23.50
CA PRO A 254 -2.44 12.40 24.36
C PRO A 254 -1.94 12.26 25.79
N ALA A 255 -2.15 11.11 26.43
CA ALA A 255 -1.75 10.84 27.81
C ALA A 255 -0.22 10.93 27.99
N GLN A 256 0.55 10.34 27.06
CA GLN A 256 2.01 10.31 27.14
C GLN A 256 2.66 11.67 26.86
N PHE A 257 2.00 12.52 26.07
CA PHE A 257 2.54 13.81 25.63
C PHE A 257 1.73 15.01 26.17
N THR A 258 1.01 14.82 27.28
CA THR A 258 0.17 15.85 27.94
C THR A 258 0.92 17.14 28.28
N GLN A 259 2.21 17.03 28.57
CA GLN A 259 3.08 18.17 28.90
C GLN A 259 3.42 19.06 27.69
N TYR A 260 3.00 18.67 26.48
CA TYR A 260 3.32 19.38 25.23
C TYR A 260 2.06 19.94 24.56
N PRO A 261 1.90 21.27 24.46
CA PRO A 261 0.79 21.89 23.73
C PRO A 261 0.72 21.38 22.28
N GLY A 262 -0.45 20.87 21.85
CA GLY A 262 -0.62 20.26 20.52
C GLY A 262 0.30 19.05 20.27
N TYR A 263 0.80 18.43 21.33
CA TYR A 263 1.75 17.32 21.32
C TYR A 263 3.07 17.61 20.57
N ARG A 264 3.65 18.79 20.76
CA ARG A 264 4.96 19.16 20.20
C ARG A 264 6.10 18.78 21.15
N ILE A 265 6.88 17.74 20.84
CA ILE A 265 7.97 17.25 21.73
C ILE A 265 9.16 18.23 21.82
N TYR A 266 9.32 19.14 20.86
CA TYR A 266 10.45 20.08 20.81
C TYR A 266 10.02 21.49 21.22
N ASP A 267 10.93 22.22 21.89
CA ASP A 267 10.79 23.62 22.32
C ASP A 267 10.95 24.62 21.15
N ASP A 268 10.63 24.18 19.93
CA ASP A 268 11.00 24.86 18.70
C ASP A 268 9.78 25.57 18.12
N GLU A 269 9.94 26.82 17.70
CA GLU A 269 8.98 27.57 16.88
C GLU A 269 8.71 26.89 15.52
N THR A 270 9.39 25.76 15.25
CA THR A 270 9.28 24.95 14.03
C THR A 270 7.86 24.39 13.86
N SER A 271 7.24 24.74 12.74
CA SER A 271 5.96 24.21 12.31
C SER A 271 6.02 22.71 11.99
N LEU A 272 4.87 22.04 11.99
CA LEU A 272 4.79 20.63 11.59
C LEU A 272 5.29 20.39 10.16
N GLU A 273 5.12 21.38 9.27
CA GLU A 273 5.53 21.27 7.87
C GLU A 273 7.05 21.37 7.73
N GLU A 274 7.69 22.32 8.41
CA GLU A 274 9.16 22.41 8.45
C GLU A 274 9.77 21.15 9.07
N TRP A 275 9.13 20.58 10.10
CA TRP A 275 9.55 19.28 10.64
C TRP A 275 9.44 18.16 9.58
N ARG A 276 8.35 18.12 8.80
CA ARG A 276 8.16 17.12 7.73
C ARG A 276 9.22 17.27 6.65
N GLU A 277 9.48 18.48 6.17
CA GLU A 277 10.50 18.74 5.14
C GLU A 277 11.89 18.31 5.60
N ARG A 278 12.31 18.76 6.79
CA ARG A 278 13.60 18.39 7.39
C ARG A 278 13.72 16.89 7.60
N THR A 279 12.69 16.27 8.16
CA THR A 279 12.71 14.82 8.48
C THR A 279 12.65 13.99 7.20
N ARG A 280 11.90 14.41 6.18
CA ARG A 280 11.85 13.75 4.86
C ARG A 280 13.22 13.78 4.19
N ALA A 281 13.92 14.92 4.26
CA ALA A 281 15.30 15.02 3.75
C ALA A 281 16.24 14.05 4.49
N ALA A 282 16.20 14.02 5.82
CA ALA A 282 17.00 13.11 6.63
C ALA A 282 16.67 11.63 6.37
N VAL A 283 15.39 11.29 6.21
CA VAL A 283 14.94 9.93 5.87
C VAL A 283 15.49 9.50 4.52
N LYS A 284 15.39 10.37 3.50
CA LYS A 284 15.95 10.12 2.17
C LYS A 284 17.46 9.90 2.22
N GLU A 285 18.18 10.76 2.95
CA GLU A 285 19.63 10.61 3.14
C GLU A 285 19.98 9.29 3.84
N LYS A 286 19.26 8.93 4.89
CA LYS A 286 19.45 7.65 5.60
C LYS A 286 19.23 6.46 4.67
N VAL A 287 18.17 6.48 3.85
CA VAL A 287 17.91 5.44 2.84
C VAL A 287 19.04 5.36 1.82
N PHE A 288 19.50 6.49 1.28
CA PHE A 288 20.60 6.50 0.29
C PHE A 288 21.93 6.05 0.89
N THR A 289 22.17 6.37 2.16
CA THR A 289 23.36 5.91 2.88
C THR A 289 23.34 4.40 3.09
N MET A 290 22.17 3.85 3.47
CA MET A 290 22.01 2.41 3.69
C MET A 290 21.95 1.62 2.38
N PHE A 291 21.44 2.22 1.31
CA PHE A 291 21.16 1.57 0.04
C PHE A 291 21.64 2.46 -1.14
N PRO A 292 22.95 2.63 -1.33
CA PRO A 292 23.51 3.58 -2.30
C PRO A 292 23.12 3.27 -3.76
N GLY A 293 22.82 2.01 -4.08
CA GLY A 293 22.35 1.62 -5.43
C GLY A 293 21.02 2.25 -5.84
N ILE A 294 20.21 2.71 -4.89
CA ILE A 294 18.90 3.32 -5.15
C ILE A 294 19.03 4.76 -5.63
N THR A 295 20.09 5.46 -5.20
CA THR A 295 20.27 6.89 -5.45
C THR A 295 20.24 7.22 -6.93
N GLN A 296 20.92 6.42 -7.75
CA GLN A 296 20.91 6.59 -9.21
C GLN A 296 19.50 6.43 -9.78
N THR A 297 18.79 5.36 -9.43
CA THR A 297 17.42 5.11 -9.88
C THR A 297 16.47 6.24 -9.49
N PHE A 298 16.60 6.75 -8.26
CA PHE A 298 15.81 7.87 -7.77
C PHE A 298 16.04 9.15 -8.58
N TYR A 299 17.31 9.57 -8.74
CA TYR A 299 17.61 10.81 -9.44
C TYR A 299 17.37 10.73 -10.94
N THR A 300 17.59 9.58 -11.58
CA THR A 300 17.20 9.36 -12.98
C THR A 300 15.70 9.52 -13.15
N LYS A 301 14.90 8.89 -12.27
CA LYS A 301 13.43 9.01 -12.29
C LYS A 301 12.98 10.47 -12.08
N ARG A 302 13.54 11.15 -11.08
CA ARG A 302 13.26 12.57 -10.80
C ARG A 302 13.61 13.46 -11.98
N ALA A 303 14.80 13.28 -12.58
CA ALA A 303 15.24 14.08 -13.73
C ALA A 303 14.36 13.88 -14.96
N ALA A 304 13.91 12.64 -15.22
CA ALA A 304 12.96 12.37 -16.29
C ALA A 304 11.64 13.10 -16.06
N HIS A 305 11.09 13.05 -14.84
CA HIS A 305 9.85 13.75 -14.52
C HIS A 305 9.98 15.28 -14.64
N LEU A 306 11.04 15.87 -14.08
CA LEU A 306 11.26 17.32 -14.17
C LEU A 306 11.41 17.78 -15.61
N ARG A 307 12.03 16.97 -16.48
CA ARG A 307 12.10 17.23 -17.92
C ARG A 307 10.72 17.24 -18.55
N GLU A 308 9.87 16.26 -18.24
CA GLU A 308 8.49 16.20 -18.76
C GLU A 308 7.65 17.40 -18.30
N VAL A 309 7.78 17.79 -17.02
CA VAL A 309 7.10 18.98 -16.48
C VAL A 309 7.55 20.24 -17.21
N GLU A 310 8.85 20.41 -17.40
CA GLU A 310 9.39 21.58 -18.10
C GLU A 310 9.03 21.58 -19.60
N GLU A 311 9.07 20.43 -20.27
CA GLU A 311 8.58 20.28 -21.66
C GLU A 311 7.10 20.68 -21.75
N GLY A 312 6.27 20.25 -20.81
CA GLY A 312 4.85 20.62 -20.73
C GLY A 312 4.65 22.12 -20.53
N ARG A 313 5.39 22.73 -19.60
CA ARG A 313 5.35 24.17 -19.35
C ARG A 313 5.77 24.98 -20.58
N LEU A 314 6.86 24.59 -21.25
CA LEU A 314 7.33 25.24 -22.47
C LEU A 314 6.30 25.10 -23.61
N ARG A 315 5.67 23.92 -23.74
CA ARG A 315 4.59 23.71 -24.71
C ARG A 315 3.43 24.66 -24.47
N GLN A 316 3.00 24.83 -23.22
CA GLN A 316 1.91 25.75 -22.88
C GLN A 316 2.27 27.18 -23.26
N VAL A 317 3.45 27.66 -22.88
CA VAL A 317 3.92 29.01 -23.24
C VAL A 317 3.97 29.22 -24.75
N LEU A 318 4.45 28.22 -25.51
CA LEU A 318 4.49 28.29 -26.97
C LEU A 318 3.09 28.33 -27.59
N MET A 319 2.15 27.53 -27.08
CA MET A 319 0.77 27.51 -27.57
C MET A 319 0.05 28.83 -27.30
N GLU A 320 0.23 29.42 -26.11
CA GLU A 320 -0.34 30.74 -25.76
C GLU A 320 0.26 31.88 -26.60
N ALA A 321 1.50 31.73 -27.07
CA ALA A 321 2.16 32.71 -27.92
C ALA A 321 1.76 32.62 -29.40
N ILE A 322 1.07 31.56 -29.83
CA ILE A 322 0.56 31.42 -31.19
C ILE A 322 -0.77 32.18 -31.31
N PRO A 323 -0.87 33.23 -32.15
CA PRO A 323 -2.12 33.97 -32.32
C PRO A 323 -3.21 33.06 -32.92
N GLU A 324 -4.31 32.89 -32.20
CA GLU A 324 -5.53 32.28 -32.77
C GLU A 324 -6.27 33.30 -33.65
N GLY A 325 -6.54 32.93 -34.91
CA GLY A 325 -7.49 33.65 -35.76
C GLY A 325 -6.97 34.80 -36.63
N LEU A 326 -5.66 34.90 -36.88
CA LEU A 326 -5.17 35.79 -37.96
C LEU A 326 -5.11 35.03 -39.28
N GLU A 327 -5.94 35.44 -40.26
CA GLU A 327 -5.72 35.17 -41.68
C GLU A 327 -4.28 35.58 -42.03
N GLY A 328 -3.41 34.61 -42.24
CA GLY A 328 -1.97 34.87 -42.41
C GLY A 328 -1.04 33.70 -42.09
N TRP A 329 -1.55 32.58 -41.59
CA TRP A 329 -0.80 31.31 -41.62
C TRP A 329 -0.63 30.87 -43.07
N SER A 330 0.53 31.19 -43.65
CA SER A 330 0.99 30.66 -44.93
C SER A 330 1.93 29.49 -44.68
N GLU A 331 1.82 28.42 -45.47
CA GLU A 331 2.80 27.33 -45.47
C GLU A 331 4.19 27.79 -46.00
N ASP A 332 4.30 29.01 -46.55
CA ASP A 332 5.56 29.66 -46.93
C ASP A 332 6.29 30.26 -45.70
N ILE A 333 6.55 29.44 -44.69
CA ILE A 333 7.55 29.79 -43.68
C ILE A 333 8.91 29.74 -44.37
N ALA A 334 9.51 30.89 -44.65
CA ALA A 334 10.87 30.97 -45.16
C ALA A 334 11.77 30.12 -44.24
N ARG A 335 12.40 29.09 -44.80
CA ARG A 335 13.25 28.18 -44.02
C ARG A 335 14.26 29.04 -43.24
N PRO A 336 14.34 28.91 -41.90
CA PRO A 336 15.28 29.70 -41.13
C PRO A 336 16.68 29.46 -41.71
N ARG A 337 17.40 30.55 -42.00
CA ARG A 337 18.74 30.48 -42.53
C ARG A 337 19.62 29.88 -41.44
N VAL A 338 19.92 28.60 -41.55
CA VAL A 338 20.86 27.91 -40.68
C VAL A 338 22.24 28.50 -40.96
N VAL A 339 22.69 29.41 -40.10
CA VAL A 339 24.08 29.86 -40.10
C VAL A 339 24.88 28.74 -39.47
N VAL A 340 25.39 27.83 -40.31
CA VAL A 340 26.43 26.90 -39.89
C VAL A 340 27.68 27.76 -39.70
N GLN A 341 28.07 28.00 -38.45
CA GLN A 341 29.40 28.52 -38.18
C GLN A 341 30.41 27.49 -38.68
N GLU A 342 31.29 27.90 -39.59
CA GLU A 342 32.44 27.09 -39.96
C GLU A 342 33.29 26.82 -38.71
N PRO A 343 33.82 25.60 -38.57
CA PRO A 343 34.63 25.23 -37.42
C PRO A 343 35.97 25.99 -37.48
N GLY A 344 36.03 27.18 -36.87
CA GLY A 344 37.25 27.99 -36.85
C GLY A 344 37.19 29.34 -36.15
N GLN A 345 36.02 29.91 -35.86
CA GLN A 345 35.93 31.17 -35.10
C GLN A 345 35.34 30.92 -33.71
N GLY A 346 36.23 30.97 -32.73
CA GLY A 346 35.98 30.53 -31.37
C GLY A 346 34.95 31.34 -30.59
N LEU A 347 34.13 30.60 -29.85
CA LEU A 347 33.70 30.96 -28.51
C LEU A 347 33.86 29.70 -27.64
N VAL A 348 34.61 29.85 -26.56
CA VAL A 348 34.98 28.78 -25.63
C VAL A 348 33.73 28.25 -24.94
N THR A 349 33.35 27.00 -25.22
CA THR A 349 32.50 26.19 -24.34
C THR A 349 33.35 25.05 -23.78
N PRO A 350 33.26 24.70 -22.48
CA PRO A 350 34.08 23.64 -21.91
C PRO A 350 33.61 22.26 -22.39
N PRO A 351 34.52 21.28 -22.56
CA PRO A 351 34.21 20.05 -23.27
C PRO A 351 33.52 19.05 -22.35
N LEU A 352 32.49 18.39 -22.89
CA LEU A 352 32.08 17.06 -22.44
C LEU A 352 31.99 16.16 -23.67
N ASN A 353 33.06 15.39 -23.90
CA ASN A 353 33.00 14.00 -24.32
C ASN A 353 34.42 13.37 -24.33
N PRO A 354 34.50 12.04 -24.26
CA PRO A 354 34.89 11.31 -25.48
C PRO A 354 33.99 10.08 -25.73
N THR A 355 33.20 10.07 -26.81
CA THR A 355 33.47 9.49 -28.16
C THR A 355 33.37 7.97 -28.32
N ARG A 356 32.44 7.57 -29.21
CA ARG A 356 32.62 6.78 -30.45
C ARG A 356 31.21 6.46 -30.99
N GLY A 357 30.83 6.55 -32.25
CA GLY A 357 31.43 6.82 -33.56
C GLY A 357 30.37 6.35 -34.56
N ASP A 358 30.17 7.08 -35.66
CA ASP A 358 29.54 6.70 -36.95
C ASP A 358 28.63 7.80 -37.52
N ALA A 359 28.57 7.82 -38.86
CA ALA A 359 28.11 8.85 -39.80
C ALA A 359 26.88 9.70 -39.41
N PRO A 360 26.73 10.94 -39.95
CA PRO A 360 25.58 11.79 -39.67
C PRO A 360 24.32 11.19 -40.29
N THR A 361 23.61 10.38 -39.50
CA THR A 361 22.23 10.01 -39.79
C THR A 361 21.40 11.27 -39.62
N TRP A 362 20.85 11.78 -40.72
CA TRP A 362 19.85 12.83 -40.68
C TRP A 362 18.62 12.27 -39.95
N VAL A 363 18.53 12.53 -38.65
CA VAL A 363 17.34 12.22 -37.87
C VAL A 363 16.25 13.17 -38.34
N ASN A 364 15.21 12.64 -38.97
CA ASN A 364 14.02 13.42 -39.33
C ASN A 364 13.23 13.74 -38.06
N TYR A 365 13.68 14.78 -37.34
CA TYR A 365 13.06 15.25 -36.11
C TYR A 365 11.57 15.56 -36.34
N VAL A 366 11.20 16.17 -37.46
CA VAL A 366 9.79 16.52 -37.77
C VAL A 366 8.91 15.27 -37.87
N GLY A 367 9.38 14.21 -38.53
CA GLY A 367 8.67 12.93 -38.63
C GLY A 367 8.60 12.18 -37.30
N MET A 368 9.65 12.27 -36.47
CA MET A 368 9.66 11.72 -35.11
C MET A 368 8.69 12.46 -34.19
N TRP A 369 8.68 13.78 -34.23
CA TRP A 369 7.76 14.62 -33.44
C TRP A 369 6.31 14.39 -33.87
N ARG A 370 6.02 14.32 -35.18
CA ARG A 370 4.69 13.97 -35.69
C ARG A 370 4.21 12.62 -35.15
N LYS A 371 5.02 11.56 -35.25
CA LYS A 371 4.68 10.24 -34.70
C LYS A 371 4.52 10.25 -33.18
N ARG A 372 5.27 11.10 -32.47
CA ARG A 372 5.16 11.24 -31.01
C ARG A 372 3.86 11.96 -30.63
N PHE A 373 3.45 13.00 -31.38
CA PHE A 373 2.17 13.68 -31.22
C PHE A 373 0.98 12.76 -31.50
N GLU A 374 1.01 12.01 -32.61
CA GLU A 374 -0.03 11.02 -32.95
C GLU A 374 -0.17 9.96 -31.84
N LYS A 375 0.95 9.46 -31.30
CA LYS A 375 0.95 8.47 -30.21
C LYS A 375 0.44 9.06 -28.88
N GLU A 376 0.66 10.35 -28.65
CA GLU A 376 0.19 11.06 -27.46
C GLU A 376 -1.31 11.37 -27.54
N GLU A 377 -1.83 11.74 -28.70
CA GLU A 377 -3.27 11.87 -28.95
C GLU A 377 -4.00 10.53 -28.80
N GLU A 378 -3.43 9.44 -29.29
CA GLU A 378 -3.97 8.10 -29.03
C GLU A 378 -3.93 7.71 -27.55
N ARG A 379 -2.90 8.15 -26.81
CA ARG A 379 -2.80 7.89 -25.36
C ARG A 379 -3.87 8.67 -24.61
N ARG A 380 -4.03 9.97 -24.91
CA ARG A 380 -5.08 10.81 -24.34
C ARG A 380 -6.47 10.26 -24.66
N GLY A 381 -6.70 9.84 -25.90
CA GLY A 381 -7.97 9.20 -26.29
C GLY A 381 -8.22 7.86 -25.58
N ARG A 382 -7.18 7.10 -25.25
CA ARG A 382 -7.30 5.88 -24.41
C ARG A 382 -7.64 6.23 -22.97
N GLU A 383 -6.95 7.19 -22.38
CA GLU A 383 -7.18 7.67 -21.01
C GLU A 383 -8.60 8.25 -20.85
N GLU A 384 -9.07 9.05 -21.81
CA GLU A 384 -10.45 9.59 -21.83
C GLU A 384 -11.51 8.47 -21.92
N ARG A 385 -11.27 7.44 -22.75
CA ARG A 385 -12.18 6.28 -22.86
C ARG A 385 -12.20 5.44 -21.58
N GLU A 386 -11.06 5.29 -20.93
CA GLU A 386 -10.92 4.54 -19.69
C GLU A 386 -11.57 5.29 -18.52
N ALA A 387 -11.39 6.61 -18.44
CA ALA A 387 -12.08 7.49 -17.50
C ALA A 387 -13.61 7.46 -17.71
N ALA A 388 -14.07 7.53 -18.96
CA ALA A 388 -15.50 7.41 -19.28
C ALA A 388 -16.07 6.04 -18.92
N LYS A 389 -15.30 4.97 -19.09
CA LYS A 389 -15.68 3.62 -18.66
C LYS A 389 -15.78 3.53 -17.14
N LEU A 390 -14.82 4.09 -16.40
CA LEU A 390 -14.81 4.11 -14.95
C LEU A 390 -16.02 4.89 -14.38
N GLU A 391 -16.35 6.03 -14.98
CA GLU A 391 -17.54 6.81 -14.60
C GLU A 391 -18.84 6.05 -14.89
N ARG A 392 -18.90 5.32 -16.01
CA ARG A 392 -20.06 4.47 -16.33
C ARG A 392 -20.21 3.32 -15.33
N GLU A 393 -19.11 2.68 -14.92
CA GLU A 393 -19.11 1.62 -13.90
C GLU A 393 -19.52 2.16 -12.52
N LYS A 394 -19.04 3.35 -12.12
CA LYS A 394 -19.48 4.01 -10.89
C LYS A 394 -20.98 4.31 -10.91
N ALA A 395 -21.49 4.89 -12.01
CA ALA A 395 -22.91 5.18 -12.17
C ALA A 395 -23.77 3.91 -12.10
N GLU A 396 -23.28 2.78 -12.63
CA GLU A 396 -23.98 1.49 -12.54
C GLU A 396 -24.00 0.93 -11.10
N VAL A 397 -22.89 1.05 -10.37
CA VAL A 397 -22.82 0.66 -8.95
C VAL A 397 -23.75 1.51 -8.10
N GLU A 398 -23.79 2.82 -8.34
CA GLU A 398 -24.67 3.75 -7.63
C GLU A 398 -26.14 3.46 -7.93
N ALA A 399 -26.51 3.24 -9.19
CA ALA A 399 -27.87 2.82 -9.56
C ALA A 399 -28.28 1.47 -8.93
N LYS A 400 -27.35 0.51 -8.84
CA LYS A 400 -27.59 -0.76 -8.12
C LYS A 400 -27.80 -0.53 -6.62
N ARG A 401 -27.00 0.35 -6.01
CA ARG A 401 -27.14 0.72 -4.59
C ARG A 401 -28.50 1.36 -4.32
N GLU A 402 -28.95 2.28 -5.17
CA GLU A 402 -30.27 2.91 -5.05
C GLU A 402 -31.40 1.90 -5.19
N ARG A 403 -31.33 0.96 -6.13
CA ARG A 403 -32.31 -0.13 -6.28
C ARG A 403 -32.39 -1.02 -5.05
N ILE A 404 -31.24 -1.32 -4.43
CA ILE A 404 -31.19 -2.12 -3.20
C ILE A 404 -31.82 -1.33 -2.04
N LEU A 405 -31.50 -0.04 -1.90
CA LEU A 405 -32.08 0.83 -0.86
C LEU A 405 -33.60 0.99 -1.03
N ALA A 406 -34.09 1.10 -2.27
CA ALA A 406 -35.52 1.14 -2.56
C ALA A 406 -36.22 -0.18 -2.17
N ARG A 407 -35.63 -1.33 -2.50
CA ARG A 407 -36.15 -2.65 -2.07
C ARG A 407 -36.18 -2.80 -0.55
N LEU A 408 -35.14 -2.34 0.14
CA LEU A 408 -35.07 -2.38 1.60
C LEU A 408 -36.14 -1.48 2.26
N LYS A 409 -36.42 -0.31 1.67
CA LYS A 409 -37.52 0.56 2.12
C LYS A 409 -38.89 -0.09 1.96
N VAL A 410 -39.12 -0.81 0.85
CA VAL A 410 -40.37 -1.56 0.64
C VAL A 410 -40.49 -2.71 1.64
N LEU A 411 -39.42 -3.47 1.88
CA LEU A 411 -39.42 -4.56 2.86
C LEU A 411 -39.64 -4.07 4.30
N ASN A 412 -39.06 -2.92 4.66
CA ASN A 412 -39.26 -2.31 5.98
C ASN A 412 -40.64 -1.63 6.13
N GLY A 413 -41.36 -1.39 5.02
CA GLY A 413 -42.70 -0.81 5.01
C GLY A 413 -43.84 -1.83 5.09
N VAL A 414 -43.56 -3.13 4.96
CA VAL A 414 -44.57 -4.22 4.94
C VAL A 414 -44.83 -4.82 6.34
N GLY A 415 -44.31 -4.22 7.40
CA GLY A 415 -44.41 -4.73 8.79
C GLY A 415 -45.20 -3.86 9.77
N ARG A 416 -46.15 -3.02 9.29
CA ARG A 416 -47.09 -2.31 10.17
C ARG A 416 -48.48 -2.25 9.54
N GLU A 417 -49.19 -3.37 9.63
CA GLU A 417 -50.64 -3.39 9.90
C GLU A 417 -50.91 -4.45 10.96
#